data_AF-A0A3E0WTJ0-F1
#
_entry.id   AF-A0A3E0WTJ0-F1
#
_cell.length_a   1.000
_cell.length_b   1.000
_cell.length_c   1.000
_cell.angle_alpha   90.00
_cell.angle_beta   90.00
_cell.angle_gamma   90.00
#
_symmetry.space_group_name_H-M   'P 1'
#
loop_
_entity.id
_entity.type
_entity.pdbx_description
1 polymer ?
#
loop_
_entity_poly.entity_id
_entity_poly.type
_entity_poly.pdbx_seq_one_letter_code
_entity_poly.pdbx_strand_id
1 'polypeptide(L)'
;MQSKRGGCKEGARSHESICKELNNIYKAKNADYGDSFAESYQEWGIISAVVRMDDKMRRLKELAKHDAQVKNESIEDTLLDLANYSIMLLMELQKEGNNND
;
A
#
# COMPACT_ATOMS: atom_id res chain seq x y z
N MET A 1 13.96 -12.24 43.88
CA MET A 1 13.23 -11.22 43.09
C MET A 1 14.04 -10.88 41.85
N GLN A 2 13.73 -11.47 40.70
CA GLN A 2 14.24 -10.98 39.41
C GLN A 2 13.05 -10.45 38.61
N SER A 3 13.19 -9.20 38.21
CA SER A 3 12.16 -8.35 37.61
C SER A 3 11.90 -8.71 36.16
N LYS A 4 10.62 -8.68 35.79
CA LYS A 4 10.05 -9.09 34.51
C LYS A 4 10.62 -8.27 33.34
N ARG A 5 11.30 -8.92 32.40
CA ARG A 5 11.33 -8.47 30.99
C ARG A 5 10.16 -9.12 30.27
N GLY A 6 9.01 -8.46 30.29
CA GLY A 6 7.86 -8.80 29.46
C GLY A 6 7.76 -7.78 28.34
N GLY A 7 8.58 -7.92 27.30
CA GLY A 7 8.34 -7.23 26.04
C GLY A 7 7.01 -7.72 25.47
N CYS A 8 6.07 -6.80 25.24
CA CYS A 8 4.80 -7.12 24.62
C CYS A 8 5.09 -7.67 23.21
N LYS A 9 4.83 -8.96 22.97
CA LYS A 9 4.82 -9.51 21.61
C LYS A 9 3.53 -9.01 20.98
N GLU A 10 3.62 -7.99 20.14
CA GLU A 10 2.53 -7.64 19.21
C GLU A 10 2.27 -8.89 18.36
N GLY A 11 1.08 -9.48 18.54
CA GLY A 11 0.69 -10.70 17.85
C GLY A 11 0.59 -10.46 16.35
N ALA A 12 1.06 -11.43 15.56
CA ALA A 12 0.94 -11.37 14.10
C ALA A 12 -0.52 -11.12 13.69
N ARG A 13 -0.75 -10.08 12.87
CA ARG A 13 -2.06 -9.74 12.35
C ARG A 13 -2.55 -10.83 11.39
N SER A 14 -3.86 -11.09 11.38
CA SER A 14 -4.44 -12.02 10.42
C SER A 14 -4.52 -11.37 9.03
N HIS A 15 -4.45 -12.16 7.97
CA HIS A 15 -4.68 -11.68 6.60
C HIS A 15 -6.00 -10.90 6.48
N GLU A 16 -7.06 -11.40 7.12
CA GLU A 16 -8.36 -10.72 7.16
C GLU A 16 -8.27 -9.30 7.74
N SER A 17 -7.56 -9.12 8.86
CA SER A 17 -7.38 -7.79 9.45
C SER A 17 -6.59 -6.84 8.56
N ILE A 18 -5.59 -7.35 7.84
CA ILE A 18 -4.80 -6.57 6.87
C ILE A 18 -5.68 -6.16 5.69
N CYS A 19 -6.50 -7.05 5.14
CA CYS A 19 -7.44 -6.69 4.07
C CYS A 19 -8.45 -5.62 4.50
N LYS A 20 -8.93 -5.67 5.75
CA LYS A 20 -9.81 -4.64 6.31
C LYS A 20 -9.09 -3.29 6.40
N GLU A 21 -7.84 -3.30 6.86
CA GLU A 21 -7.00 -2.11 6.91
C GLU A 21 -6.73 -1.53 5.51
N LEU A 22 -6.39 -2.36 4.53
CA LEU A 22 -6.21 -1.94 3.14
C LEU A 22 -7.44 -1.18 2.61
N ASN A 23 -8.64 -1.72 2.84
CA ASN A 23 -9.90 -1.07 2.47
C ASN A 23 -10.09 0.29 3.19
N ASN A 24 -9.76 0.36 4.47
CA ASN A 24 -9.86 1.60 5.24
C ASN A 24 -8.86 2.66 4.72
N ILE A 25 -7.62 2.27 4.42
CA ILE A 25 -6.62 3.16 3.83
C ILE A 25 -7.08 3.67 2.47
N TYR A 26 -7.60 2.77 1.61
CA TYR A 26 -8.16 3.14 0.32
C TYR A 26 -9.29 4.18 0.46
N LYS A 27 -10.25 3.95 1.37
CA LYS A 27 -11.34 4.89 1.63
C LYS A 27 -10.85 6.24 2.14
N ALA A 28 -9.91 6.25 3.09
CA ALA A 28 -9.33 7.48 3.62
C ALA A 28 -8.62 8.29 2.52
N LYS A 29 -7.76 7.63 1.73
CA LYS A 29 -7.02 8.28 0.65
C LYS A 29 -7.93 8.80 -0.46
N ASN A 30 -8.99 8.07 -0.84
CA ASN A 30 -9.95 8.55 -1.83
C ASN A 30 -10.81 9.71 -1.32
N ALA A 31 -11.05 9.81 -0.01
CA ALA A 31 -11.71 10.96 0.57
C ALA A 31 -10.83 12.23 0.56
N ASP A 32 -9.51 12.05 0.75
CA ASP A 32 -8.55 13.16 0.83
C ASP A 32 -8.02 13.63 -0.54
N TYR A 33 -7.89 12.73 -1.53
CA TYR A 33 -7.20 12.99 -2.81
C TYR A 33 -8.10 12.87 -4.05
N GLY A 34 -9.39 12.55 -3.90
CA GLY A 34 -10.28 12.31 -5.04
C GLY A 34 -9.80 11.13 -5.90
N ASP A 35 -10.11 11.17 -7.20
CA ASP A 35 -9.87 10.06 -8.13
C ASP A 35 -8.46 10.11 -8.79
N SER A 36 -7.46 10.67 -8.11
CA SER A 36 -6.12 10.95 -8.68
C SER A 36 -5.43 9.71 -9.28
N PHE A 37 -5.67 8.53 -8.72
CA PHE A 37 -5.19 7.28 -9.31
C PHE A 37 -5.89 6.99 -10.65
N ALA A 38 -7.22 7.05 -10.69
CA ALA A 38 -7.97 6.80 -11.92
C ALA A 38 -7.66 7.87 -12.97
N GLU A 39 -7.54 9.15 -12.61
CA GLU A 39 -7.11 10.21 -13.54
C GLU A 39 -5.75 9.89 -14.17
N SER A 40 -4.76 9.52 -13.34
CA SER A 40 -3.43 9.13 -13.84
C SER A 40 -3.49 7.90 -14.74
N TYR A 41 -4.37 6.95 -14.42
CA TYR A 41 -4.58 5.75 -15.20
C TYR A 41 -5.27 6.05 -16.53
N GLN A 42 -6.29 6.90 -16.56
CA GLN A 42 -6.96 7.32 -17.80
C GLN A 42 -6.02 8.08 -18.74
N GLU A 43 -5.11 8.90 -18.19
CA GLU A 43 -4.16 9.67 -19.00
C GLU A 43 -2.98 8.83 -19.49
N TRP A 44 -2.41 7.96 -18.64
CA TRP A 44 -1.12 7.29 -18.92
C TRP A 44 -1.21 5.75 -18.95
N GLY A 45 -2.39 5.19 -18.74
CA GLY A 45 -2.63 3.75 -18.66
C GLY A 45 -1.89 3.07 -17.52
N ILE A 46 -1.65 1.77 -17.68
CA ILE A 46 -0.95 0.90 -16.73
C ILE A 46 0.43 1.43 -16.29
N ILE A 47 1.11 2.22 -17.14
CA ILE A 47 2.44 2.76 -16.84
C ILE A 47 2.39 3.67 -15.60
N SER A 48 1.32 4.44 -15.41
CA SER A 48 1.15 5.28 -14.20
C SER A 48 1.23 4.45 -12.91
N ALA A 49 0.54 3.33 -12.86
CA ALA A 49 0.52 2.43 -11.71
C ALA A 49 1.89 1.76 -11.51
N VAL A 50 2.51 1.28 -12.59
CA VAL A 50 3.84 0.65 -12.53
C VAL A 50 4.89 1.59 -11.95
N VAL A 51 4.92 2.85 -12.39
CA VAL A 51 5.87 3.85 -11.86
C VAL A 51 5.65 4.10 -10.37
N ARG A 52 4.39 4.26 -9.93
CA ARG A 52 4.08 4.47 -8.50
C ARG A 52 4.44 3.26 -7.65
N MET A 53 4.23 2.05 -8.16
CA MET A 53 4.64 0.82 -7.49
C MET A 53 6.17 0.70 -7.43
N ASP A 54 6.88 1.07 -8.49
CA ASP A 54 8.36 1.05 -8.51
C ASP A 54 8.96 2.04 -7.49
N ASP A 55 8.37 3.22 -7.32
CA ASP A 55 8.75 4.15 -6.25
C ASP A 55 8.69 3.50 -4.86
N LYS A 56 7.60 2.77 -4.58
CA LYS A 56 7.44 2.07 -3.29
C LYS A 56 8.35 0.86 -3.17
N MET A 57 8.58 0.14 -4.27
CA MET A 57 9.53 -0.97 -4.29
C MET A 57 10.96 -0.50 -4.05
N ARG A 58 11.37 0.64 -4.62
CA ARG A 58 12.66 1.29 -4.32
C ARG A 58 12.77 1.65 -2.84
N ARG A 59 11.74 2.26 -2.27
CA ARG A 59 11.68 2.53 -0.82
C ARG A 59 11.81 1.27 0.02
N LEU A 60 11.10 0.20 -0.32
CA LEU A 60 11.20 -1.09 0.37
C LEU A 60 12.62 -1.65 0.32
N LYS A 61 13.30 -1.56 -0.84
CA LYS A 61 14.69 -1.99 -1.00
C LYS A 61 15.64 -1.20 -0.10
N GLU A 62 15.45 0.11 0.03
CA GLU A 62 16.26 0.95 0.91
C GLU A 62 16.03 0.60 2.38
N LEU A 63 14.77 0.50 2.82
CA LEU A 63 14.39 0.13 4.19
C LEU A 63 14.84 -1.29 4.57
N ALA A 64 14.95 -2.20 3.60
CA ALA A 64 15.44 -3.56 3.83
C ALA A 64 16.96 -3.64 4.01
N LYS A 65 17.72 -2.65 3.54
CA LYS A 65 19.19 -2.62 3.59
C LYS A 65 19.74 -1.70 4.68
N HIS A 66 18.98 -0.68 5.06
CA HIS A 66 19.40 0.37 5.95
C HIS A 66 18.39 0.55 7.06
N ASP A 67 18.86 0.76 8.30
CA ASP A 67 17.98 1.16 9.40
C ASP A 67 17.26 2.46 9.00
N ALA A 68 15.93 2.45 9.11
CA ALA A 68 15.07 3.53 8.63
C ALA A 68 15.50 4.90 9.20
N GLN A 69 16.09 5.76 8.36
CA GLN A 69 16.50 7.12 8.74
C GLN A 69 15.30 8.09 8.87
N VAL A 70 14.15 7.72 8.29
CA VAL A 70 12.94 8.55 8.26
C VAL A 70 11.87 7.92 9.14
N LYS A 71 11.38 8.67 10.13
CA LYS A 71 10.40 8.19 11.13
C LYS A 71 8.98 7.97 10.59
N ASN A 72 8.66 8.50 9.42
CA ASN A 72 7.26 8.63 8.98
C ASN A 72 6.79 7.57 7.98
N GLU A 73 7.66 6.66 7.51
CA GLU A 73 7.26 5.61 6.57
C GLU A 73 7.99 4.31 6.88
N SER A 74 7.27 3.35 7.45
CA SER A 74 7.80 2.05 7.82
C SER A 74 7.79 1.05 6.66
N ILE A 75 8.42 -0.11 6.87
CA ILE A 75 8.30 -1.27 5.96
C ILE A 75 6.83 -1.69 5.83
N GLU A 76 6.09 -1.68 6.94
CA GLU A 76 4.68 -2.06 6.98
C GLU A 76 3.83 -1.10 6.13
N ASP A 77 3.99 0.21 6.31
CA ASP A 77 3.27 1.23 5.51
C ASP A 77 3.57 1.05 4.02
N THR A 78 4.84 0.79 3.68
CA THR A 78 5.27 0.59 2.29
C THR A 78 4.65 -0.66 1.67
N LEU A 79 4.52 -1.75 2.42
CA LEU A 79 3.87 -2.97 1.96
C LEU A 79 2.35 -2.79 1.80
N LEU A 80 1.70 -2.07 2.72
CA LEU A 80 0.27 -1.74 2.61
C LEU A 80 -0.02 -0.86 1.40
N ASP A 81 0.84 0.13 1.13
CA ASP A 81 0.74 0.94 -0.08
C ASP A 81 0.88 0.10 -1.36
N LEU A 82 1.89 -0.77 -1.44
CA LEU A 82 2.09 -1.67 -2.60
C LEU A 82 0.87 -2.55 -2.86
N ALA A 83 0.28 -3.12 -1.80
CA ALA A 83 -0.92 -3.95 -1.91
C ALA A 83 -2.12 -3.12 -2.41
N ASN A 84 -2.32 -1.92 -1.87
CA ASN A 84 -3.40 -1.03 -2.33
C ASN A 84 -3.22 -0.59 -3.79
N TYR A 85 -2.01 -0.22 -4.22
CA TYR A 85 -1.75 0.13 -5.63
C TYR A 85 -2.02 -1.05 -6.57
N SER A 86 -1.68 -2.27 -6.16
CA SER A 86 -1.98 -3.48 -6.93
C SER A 86 -3.49 -3.69 -7.08
N ILE A 87 -4.25 -3.51 -5.99
CA ILE A 87 -5.71 -3.65 -6.00
C ILE A 87 -6.37 -2.57 -6.87
N MET A 88 -5.96 -1.31 -6.73
CA MET A 88 -6.50 -0.20 -7.53
C MET A 88 -6.24 -0.41 -9.04
N LEU A 89 -5.03 -0.85 -9.42
CA LEU A 89 -4.74 -1.20 -10.81
C LEU A 89 -5.64 -2.32 -11.33
N LEU A 90 -5.85 -3.37 -10.54
CA LEU A 90 -6.76 -4.46 -10.92
C LEU A 90 -8.20 -3.96 -11.12
N MET A 91 -8.67 -3.05 -10.26
CA MET A 91 -10.00 -2.45 -10.41
C MET A 91 -10.13 -1.67 -11.72
N GLU A 92 -9.13 -0.87 -12.10
CA GLU A 92 -9.15 -0.13 -13.37
C GLU A 92 -9.11 -1.06 -14.59
N LEU A 93 -8.26 -2.09 -14.57
CA LEU A 93 -8.20 -3.09 -15.64
C LEU A 93 -9.54 -3.83 -15.82
N GLN A 94 -10.23 -4.13 -14.72
CA GLN A 94 -11.56 -4.75 -14.76
C GLN A 94 -12.63 -3.79 -15.30
N LYS A 95 -12.57 -2.50 -14.95
CA LYS A 95 -13.46 -1.48 -15.53
C LYS A 95 -13.25 -1.35 -17.04
N GLU A 96 -12.00 -1.33 -17.51
CA GLU A 96 -11.68 -1.28 -18.94
C GLU A 96 -12.17 -2.52 -19.68
N GLY A 97 -11.96 -3.72 -19.12
CA GLY A 97 -12.46 -4.97 -19.71
C GLY A 97 -13.97 -4.96 -19.90
N ASN A 98 -14.72 -4.51 -18.89
CA ASN A 98 -16.19 -4.44 -18.93
C ASN A 98 -16.75 -3.35 -19.86
N ASN A 99 -15.95 -2.33 -20.23
CA ASN A 99 -16.37 -1.27 -21.14
C ASN A 99 -16.19 -1.63 -22.63
N ASN A 100 -15.47 -2.73 -22.91
CA ASN A 100 -15.17 -3.19 -24.27
C ASN A 100 -16.05 -4.37 -24.72
N ASP A 101 -16.98 -4.81 -23.87
CA ASP A 101 -18.03 -5.80 -24.15
C ASP A 101 -19.38 -5.12 -24.39
#